data_AF-A0A3D1ITK6-F1
#
_entry.id   AF-A0A3D1ITK6-F1
#
_cell.length_a   1.000
_cell.length_b   1.000
_cell.length_c   1.000
_cell.angle_alpha   90.00
_cell.angle_beta   90.00
_cell.angle_gamma   90.00
#
_symmetry.space_group_name_H-M   'P 1'
#
loop_
_entity.id
_entity.type
_entity.pdbx_description
1 polymer ?
#
loop_
_entity_poly.entity_id
_entity_poly.type
_entity_poly.pdbx_seq_one_letter_code
_entity_poly.pdbx_strand_id
1 'polypeptide(L)'
;DDWVLVHDAARPGLTTALIDKLVDALRDDSVGGLLALPIVDTLKRGGIDKRVQATVPRSGLWAAQTPQMFRYAVLLRALEQVDDVTDEASAVEALGLYPKLVEGSQRNFKVTLPQDIALLELYLKGMA
;
A
#
# COMPACT_ATOMS: atom_id res chain seq x y z
N ASP A 1 6.88 -1.42 -22.29
CA ASP A 1 7.68 -0.91 -21.16
C ASP A 1 7.00 0.24 -20.41
N ASP A 2 5.69 0.44 -20.53
CA ASP A 2 5.03 1.53 -19.81
C ASP A 2 4.92 1.26 -18.31
N TRP A 3 4.89 2.35 -17.55
CA TRP A 3 4.54 2.32 -16.14
C TRP A 3 3.02 2.34 -15.99
N VAL A 4 2.51 1.55 -15.05
CA VAL A 4 1.10 1.56 -14.63
C VAL A 4 1.05 1.80 -13.14
N LEU A 5 0.13 2.69 -12.74
CA LEU A 5 -0.21 2.95 -11.35
C LEU A 5 -1.59 2.37 -11.07
N VAL A 6 -1.69 1.44 -10.14
CA VAL A 6 -2.97 0.91 -9.66
C VAL A 6 -3.31 1.56 -8.33
N HIS A 7 -4.50 2.14 -8.24
CA HIS A 7 -4.96 2.89 -7.06
C HIS A 7 -6.32 2.43 -6.59
N ASP A 8 -6.47 2.31 -5.26
CA ASP A 8 -7.75 1.99 -4.65
C ASP A 8 -8.68 3.20 -4.72
N ALA A 9 -9.84 3.05 -5.35
CA ALA A 9 -10.88 4.08 -5.33
C ALA A 9 -11.32 4.44 -3.90
N ALA A 10 -11.18 3.51 -2.95
CA ALA A 10 -11.49 3.71 -1.53
C ALA A 10 -10.44 4.55 -0.78
N ARG A 11 -9.41 5.07 -1.45
CA ARG A 11 -8.39 5.97 -0.87
C ARG A 11 -8.46 7.37 -1.50
N PRO A 12 -9.52 8.15 -1.19
CA PRO A 12 -9.73 9.48 -1.74
C PRO A 12 -8.77 10.56 -1.20
N GLY A 13 -7.99 10.25 -0.15
CA GLY A 13 -7.02 11.18 0.43
C GLY A 13 -5.68 11.29 -0.32
N LEU A 14 -5.55 10.61 -1.47
CA LEU A 14 -4.39 10.73 -2.35
C LEU A 14 -4.21 12.18 -2.83
N THR A 15 -2.96 12.62 -2.94
CA THR A 15 -2.60 13.95 -3.44
C THR A 15 -1.63 13.84 -4.61
N THR A 16 -1.55 14.86 -5.45
CA THR A 16 -0.55 14.92 -6.54
C THR A 16 0.87 14.79 -6.01
N ALA A 17 1.19 15.43 -4.88
CA ALA A 17 2.50 15.32 -4.24
C ALA A 17 2.88 13.89 -3.86
N LEU A 18 1.92 13.04 -3.46
CA LEU A 18 2.19 11.62 -3.19
C LEU A 18 2.42 10.82 -4.47
N ILE A 19 1.71 11.16 -5.55
CA ILE A 19 1.91 10.55 -6.87
C ILE A 19 3.30 10.93 -7.39
N ASP A 20 3.65 12.22 -7.36
CA ASP A 20 4.95 12.72 -7.81
C ASP A 20 6.09 12.06 -7.03
N LYS A 21 5.95 11.97 -5.69
CA LYS A 21 6.91 11.27 -4.83
C LYS A 21 7.10 9.80 -5.23
N LEU A 22 6.01 9.09 -5.53
CA LEU A 22 6.05 7.69 -5.96
C LEU A 22 6.75 7.57 -7.32
N VAL A 23 6.37 8.40 -8.29
CA VAL A 23 6.93 8.40 -9.64
C VAL A 23 8.42 8.73 -9.61
N ASP A 24 8.82 9.79 -8.92
CA ASP A 24 10.23 10.20 -8.81
C ASP A 24 11.09 9.12 -8.15
N ALA A 25 10.55 8.40 -7.16
CA ALA A 25 11.27 7.34 -6.47
C ALA A 25 11.43 6.05 -7.30
N LEU A 26 10.59 5.84 -8.33
CA LEU A 26 10.46 4.57 -9.04
C LEU A 26 10.69 4.64 -10.56
N ARG A 27 10.67 5.82 -11.18
CA ARG A 27 10.82 6.00 -12.64
C ARG A 27 12.02 5.26 -13.24
N ASP A 28 13.11 5.18 -12.48
CA ASP A 28 14.38 4.56 -12.85
C ASP A 28 14.64 3.24 -12.08
N ASP A 29 13.67 2.79 -11.27
CA ASP A 29 13.73 1.50 -10.57
C ASP A 29 13.43 0.34 -11.53
N SER A 30 14.12 -0.78 -11.36
CA SER A 30 14.01 -1.94 -12.25
C SER A 30 12.76 -2.78 -12.03
N VAL A 31 12.10 -2.67 -10.86
CA VAL A 31 10.91 -3.43 -10.50
C VAL A 31 9.70 -2.51 -10.40
N GLY A 32 9.82 -1.43 -9.63
CA GLY A 32 8.70 -0.62 -9.18
C GLY A 32 8.50 -0.73 -7.67
N GLY A 33 7.32 -0.36 -7.19
CA GLY A 33 7.09 -0.21 -5.76
C GLY A 33 5.72 0.35 -5.41
N LEU A 34 5.55 0.68 -4.13
CA LEU A 34 4.27 1.10 -3.57
C LEU A 34 4.44 2.18 -2.50
N LEU A 35 3.39 2.97 -2.31
CA LEU A 35 3.26 3.77 -1.11
C LEU A 35 3.06 2.86 0.11
N ALA A 36 3.70 3.18 1.23
CA ALA A 36 3.54 2.45 2.48
C ALA A 36 3.85 3.33 3.70
N LEU A 37 3.33 2.96 4.87
CA LEU A 37 3.63 3.62 6.14
C LEU A 37 4.34 2.68 7.10
N PRO A 38 5.37 3.10 7.84
CA PRO A 38 5.98 2.26 8.87
C PRO A 38 4.95 1.97 9.98
N ILE A 39 4.94 0.75 10.49
CA ILE A 39 4.06 0.40 11.60
C ILE A 39 4.57 1.06 12.89
N VAL A 40 3.76 1.95 13.45
CA VAL A 40 4.04 2.64 14.71
C VAL A 40 3.45 1.92 15.91
N ASP A 41 2.32 1.25 15.74
CA ASP A 41 1.64 0.57 16.84
C ASP A 41 2.29 -0.76 17.19
N THR A 42 2.04 -1.23 18.42
CA THR A 42 2.45 -2.56 18.84
C THR A 42 1.52 -3.60 18.21
N LEU A 43 2.08 -4.48 17.38
CA LEU A 43 1.31 -5.55 16.76
C LEU A 43 1.21 -6.79 17.66
N LYS A 44 0.02 -7.38 17.72
CA LYS A 44 -0.24 -8.65 18.40
C LYS A 44 -0.69 -9.69 17.39
N ARG A 45 -0.16 -10.90 17.48
CA ARG A 45 -0.70 -12.07 16.79
C ARG A 45 -1.83 -12.64 17.63
N GLY A 46 -3.04 -12.72 17.07
CA GLY A 46 -4.18 -13.34 17.73
C GLY A 46 -4.13 -14.87 17.63
N GLY A 47 -4.48 -15.56 18.70
CA GLY A 47 -4.71 -16.99 18.75
C GLY A 47 -6.20 -17.34 18.89
N ILE A 48 -6.48 -18.54 19.42
CA ILE A 48 -7.84 -19.02 19.69
C ILE A 48 -8.54 -18.07 20.67
N ASP A 49 -9.86 -17.89 20.50
CA ASP A 49 -10.72 -17.05 21.34
C ASP A 49 -10.27 -15.59 21.48
N LYS A 50 -9.66 -15.01 20.44
CA LYS A 50 -9.14 -13.62 20.41
C LYS A 50 -8.12 -13.32 21.52
N ARG A 51 -7.43 -14.34 22.03
CA ARG A 51 -6.34 -14.16 23.01
C ARG A 51 -5.04 -13.83 22.29
N VAL A 52 -4.19 -13.02 22.93
CA VAL A 52 -2.85 -12.71 22.41
C VAL A 52 -1.99 -13.97 22.43
N GLN A 53 -1.51 -14.37 21.26
CA GLN A 53 -0.53 -15.47 21.12
C GLN A 53 0.89 -14.94 21.25
N ALA A 54 1.19 -13.80 20.62
CA ALA A 54 2.53 -13.20 20.63
C ALA A 54 2.49 -11.70 20.35
N THR A 55 3.54 -11.00 20.74
CA THR A 55 3.84 -9.65 20.24
C THR A 55 4.73 -9.76 19.02
N VAL A 56 4.37 -9.12 17.91
CA VAL A 56 5.15 -9.14 16.67
C VAL A 56 6.12 -7.94 16.67
N PRO A 57 7.42 -8.13 16.42
CA PRO A 57 8.36 -7.03 16.26
C PRO A 57 7.93 -6.14 15.08
N ARG A 58 7.67 -4.86 15.36
CA ARG A 58 7.26 -3.89 14.32
C ARG A 58 8.40 -3.35 13.45
N SER A 59 9.65 -3.62 13.83
CA SER A 59 10.83 -3.15 13.08
C SER A 59 10.81 -3.71 11.66
N GLY A 60 10.88 -2.83 10.66
CA GLY A 60 10.82 -3.21 9.25
C GLY A 60 9.44 -3.60 8.74
N LEU A 61 8.37 -3.49 9.54
CA LEU A 61 7.00 -3.72 9.08
C LEU A 61 6.37 -2.43 8.58
N TRP A 62 5.65 -2.54 7.47
CA TRP A 62 4.98 -1.42 6.80
C TRP A 62 3.53 -1.79 6.49
N ALA A 63 2.63 -0.83 6.62
CA ALA A 63 1.27 -0.90 6.12
C ALA A 63 1.25 -0.44 4.66
N ALA A 64 0.95 -1.37 3.76
CA ALA A 64 0.82 -1.10 2.33
C ALA A 64 -0.32 -0.10 2.05
N GLN A 65 -0.06 0.83 1.15
CA GLN A 65 -1.02 1.76 0.57
C GLN A 65 -0.97 1.64 -0.97
N THR A 66 -1.86 2.38 -1.63
CA THR A 66 -1.84 2.56 -3.08
C THR A 66 -1.79 4.08 -3.38
N PRO A 67 -1.21 4.54 -4.50
CA PRO A 67 -0.91 3.76 -5.69
C PRO A 67 0.28 2.81 -5.55
N GLN A 68 0.20 1.70 -6.28
CA GLN A 68 1.33 0.81 -6.55
C GLN A 68 1.74 0.96 -8.01
N MET A 69 3.03 1.11 -8.26
CA MET A 69 3.59 1.47 -9.56
C MET A 69 4.53 0.37 -10.03
N PHE A 70 4.19 -0.26 -11.15
CA PHE A 70 4.97 -1.34 -11.75
C PHE A 70 5.01 -1.19 -13.27
N ARG A 71 6.00 -1.81 -13.91
CA ARG A 71 6.00 -1.93 -15.37
C ARG A 71 4.83 -2.81 -15.79
N TYR A 72 4.05 -2.37 -16.78
CA TYR A 72 2.85 -3.06 -17.27
C TYR A 72 3.10 -4.56 -17.53
N ALA A 73 4.17 -4.87 -18.26
CA ALA A 73 4.49 -6.25 -18.64
C ALA A 73 4.86 -7.12 -17.42
N VAL A 74 5.51 -6.55 -16.40
CA VAL A 74 5.85 -7.26 -15.16
C VAL A 74 4.58 -7.54 -14.36
N LEU A 75 3.72 -6.53 -14.20
CA LEU A 75 2.49 -6.66 -13.44
C LEU A 75 1.50 -7.63 -14.10
N LEU A 76 1.32 -7.56 -15.42
CA LEU A 76 0.45 -8.49 -16.14
C LEU A 76 0.90 -9.94 -15.94
N ARG A 77 2.19 -10.21 -16.15
CA ARG A 77 2.77 -11.54 -15.93
C ARG A 77 2.59 -12.00 -14.48
N ALA A 78 2.76 -11.09 -13.52
CA ALA A 78 2.61 -11.41 -12.10
C ALA A 78 1.17 -11.85 -11.77
N LEU A 79 0.18 -11.09 -12.25
CA LEU A 79 -1.24 -11.36 -12.03
C LEU A 79 -1.73 -12.62 -12.75
N GLU A 80 -1.12 -13.01 -13.88
CA GLU A 80 -1.46 -14.25 -14.59
C GLU A 80 -1.00 -15.54 -13.85
N GLN A 81 -0.09 -15.42 -12.88
CA GLN A 81 0.53 -16.58 -12.20
C GLN A 81 -0.01 -16.85 -10.80
N VAL A 82 -0.87 -15.98 -10.26
CA VAL A 82 -1.32 -16.04 -8.87
C VAL A 82 -2.83 -15.83 -8.80
N ASP A 83 -3.55 -16.82 -8.25
CA ASP A 83 -5.02 -16.76 -8.15
C ASP A 83 -5.50 -15.94 -6.93
N ASP A 84 -4.74 -15.94 -5.83
CA ASP A 84 -5.08 -15.26 -4.57
C ASP A 84 -4.04 -14.19 -4.23
N VAL A 85 -4.25 -13.00 -4.78
CA VAL A 85 -3.39 -11.83 -4.57
C VAL A 85 -4.09 -10.79 -3.71
N THR A 86 -3.41 -10.29 -2.68
CA THR A 86 -3.98 -9.28 -1.79
C THR A 86 -3.81 -7.85 -2.32
N ASP A 87 -2.80 -7.65 -3.17
CA ASP A 87 -2.48 -6.40 -3.87
C ASP A 87 -1.52 -6.67 -5.05
N GLU A 88 -1.19 -5.65 -5.84
CA GLU A 88 -0.29 -5.80 -6.99
C GLU A 88 1.15 -6.18 -6.56
N ALA A 89 1.61 -5.66 -5.43
CA ALA A 89 2.95 -5.93 -4.90
C ALA A 89 3.11 -7.40 -4.55
N SER A 90 2.14 -8.03 -3.89
CA SER A 90 2.17 -9.47 -3.59
C SER A 90 2.20 -10.33 -4.87
N ALA A 91 1.56 -9.88 -5.96
CA ALA A 91 1.70 -10.54 -7.26
C ALA A 91 3.15 -10.50 -7.75
N VAL A 92 3.75 -9.30 -7.70
CA VAL A 92 5.11 -9.06 -8.16
C VAL A 92 6.14 -9.80 -7.28
N GLU A 93 5.90 -9.88 -5.98
CA GLU A 93 6.69 -10.68 -5.03
C GLU A 93 6.68 -12.18 -5.37
N ALA A 94 5.55 -12.72 -5.84
CA ALA A 94 5.47 -14.11 -6.27
C ALA A 94 6.38 -14.44 -7.47
N LEU A 95 6.77 -13.43 -8.26
CA LEU A 95 7.80 -13.57 -9.30
C LEU A 95 9.24 -13.58 -8.75
N GLY A 96 9.42 -13.52 -7.42
CA GLY A 96 10.73 -13.40 -6.77
C GLY A 96 11.34 -11.99 -6.85
N LEU A 97 10.52 -10.99 -7.17
CA LEU A 97 10.93 -9.59 -7.22
C LEU A 97 10.67 -8.90 -5.88
N TYR A 98 11.33 -7.76 -5.66
CA TYR A 98 11.26 -7.03 -4.39
C TYR A 98 10.81 -5.59 -4.63
N PRO A 99 9.50 -5.31 -4.58
CA PRO A 99 8.96 -3.96 -4.72
C PRO A 99 9.54 -3.00 -3.68
N LYS A 100 9.85 -1.78 -4.11
CA LYS A 100 10.39 -0.75 -3.22
C LYS A 100 9.29 -0.09 -2.41
N LEU A 101 9.56 0.14 -1.12
CA LEU A 101 8.67 0.88 -0.23
C LEU A 101 8.96 2.38 -0.33
N VAL A 102 7.96 3.16 -0.74
CA VAL A 102 8.00 4.62 -0.76
C VAL A 102 7.10 5.14 0.34
N GLU A 103 7.60 6.03 1.19
CA GLU A 103 6.82 6.51 2.33
C GLU A 103 5.56 7.28 1.89
N GLY A 104 4.39 6.81 2.33
CA GLY A 104 3.08 7.37 2.03
C GLY A 104 2.59 8.42 3.02
N SER A 105 1.29 8.48 3.25
CA SER A 105 0.67 9.44 4.17
C SER A 105 -0.54 8.83 4.89
N GLN A 106 -0.73 9.19 6.16
CA GLN A 106 -1.92 8.81 6.92
C GLN A 106 -3.20 9.35 6.29
N ARG A 107 -3.14 10.49 5.58
CA ARG A 107 -4.26 11.03 4.80
C ARG A 107 -4.75 10.04 3.73
N ASN A 108 -3.86 9.20 3.21
CA ASN A 108 -4.15 8.20 2.19
C ASN A 108 -4.65 6.86 2.77
N PHE A 109 -5.39 6.93 3.88
CA PHE A 109 -6.02 5.76 4.47
C PHE A 109 -7.15 5.22 3.59
N LYS A 110 -7.45 3.93 3.73
CA LYS A 110 -8.56 3.28 3.05
C LYS A 110 -9.83 3.50 3.85
N VAL A 111 -10.85 4.06 3.21
CA VAL A 111 -12.18 4.17 3.78
C VAL A 111 -12.82 2.78 3.70
N THR A 112 -13.09 2.18 4.86
CA THR A 112 -13.58 0.80 4.97
C THR A 112 -14.81 0.68 5.86
N LEU A 113 -14.87 1.49 6.92
CA LEU A 113 -15.92 1.45 7.93
C LEU A 113 -16.74 2.75 7.87
N PRO A 114 -18.01 2.75 8.33
CA PRO A 114 -18.84 3.95 8.29
C PRO A 114 -18.22 5.17 8.99
N GLN A 115 -17.50 4.96 10.10
CA GLN A 115 -16.83 6.04 10.82
C GLN A 115 -15.68 6.71 10.04
N ASP A 116 -15.10 6.00 9.06
CA ASP A 116 -14.01 6.52 8.23
C ASP A 116 -14.48 7.70 7.35
N ILE A 117 -15.78 7.76 7.05
CA ILE A 117 -16.39 8.84 6.26
C ILE A 117 -16.27 10.19 6.97
N ALA A 118 -16.51 10.23 8.30
CA ALA A 118 -16.40 11.46 9.07
C ALA A 118 -14.97 12.01 9.06
N LEU A 119 -13.98 11.12 9.17
CA LEU A 119 -12.56 11.50 9.05
C LEU A 119 -12.21 11.98 7.65
N LEU A 120 -12.72 11.30 6.61
CA LEU A 120 -12.53 11.71 5.23
C LEU A 120 -13.05 13.13 4.99
N GLU A 121 -14.26 13.43 5.45
CA GLU A 121 -14.86 14.76 5.27
C GLU A 121 -13.98 15.87 5.85
N LEU A 122 -13.35 15.64 7.00
CA LEU A 122 -12.43 16.60 7.60
C LEU A 122 -11.23 16.89 6.70
N TYR A 123 -10.62 15.84 6.13
CA TYR A 123 -9.51 16.00 5.20
C TYR A 123 -9.90 16.71 3.90
N LEU A 124 -11.08 16.41 3.34
CA LEU A 124 -11.57 17.04 2.11
C LEU A 124 -11.94 18.52 2.33
N LYS A 125 -12.44 18.87 3.52
CA LYS A 125 -12.76 20.26 3.89
C LYS A 125 -11.51 21.07 4.29
N GLY A 126 -10.31 20.47 4.29
CA GLY A 126 -9.06 21.15 4.70
C GLY A 126 -9.00 21.46 6.19
N MET A 127 -9.76 20.72 7.00
CA MET A 127 -9.89 20.93 8.44
C MET A 127 -9.01 19.97 9.28
N ALA A 128 -8.18 19.17 8.62
CA ALA A 128 -7.30 18.15 9.20
C ALA A 128 -5.96 18.07 8.45
#